data_AF-A0A812YK89-F1
#
_entry.id   AF-A0A812YK89-F1
#
_cell.length_a   1.000
_cell.length_b   1.000
_cell.length_c   1.000
_cell.angle_alpha   90.00
_cell.angle_beta   90.00
_cell.angle_gamma   90.00
#
_symmetry.space_group_name_H-M   'P 1'
#
loop_
_entity.id
_entity.type
_entity.pdbx_description
1 polymer ?
#
loop_
_entity_poly.entity_id
_entity_poly.type
_entity_poly.pdbx_seq_one_letter_code
_entity_poly.pdbx_strand_id
1 'polypeptide(L)'
;MAIVIVPLSLKTSAKDLQSKASYAVYSMLGIGVVEMICASIHGIATLTSDHPNAYVMVGKQIPQGLFDMGMAFGGVAILPYVLADMLNPRNAKKVVLKATTRIMIFYLLVAMIGYFGWADSIEKHTPLQHMMMMGFWYQNAARIISALFVVKTCTTFPLTFWPLYREFEALISLDESPGLQLQLAWAVRRQQVWKIATKVLLVTACLSHLLLSMRIKRRLMALFMGLPLNVGQFVFPACVGCLAIRLHRKILHVKSETADPGHTSEAKYLCNSLEFHSIAVHIAAALIIVLGIAWFGMTA
;
A
#
# COMPACT_ATOMS: atom_id res chain seq x y z
N MET A 1 -14.78 -15.82 12.63
CA MET A 1 -15.32 -14.44 12.60
C MET A 1 -15.18 -13.74 11.25
N ALA A 2 -13.99 -13.74 10.61
CA ALA A 2 -13.78 -13.04 9.33
C ALA A 2 -14.79 -13.42 8.23
N ILE A 3 -15.18 -14.70 8.15
CA ILE A 3 -16.11 -15.24 7.14
C ILE A 3 -17.50 -14.58 7.16
N VAL A 4 -17.96 -14.13 8.34
CA VAL A 4 -19.31 -13.54 8.52
C VAL A 4 -19.28 -12.01 8.47
N ILE A 5 -18.20 -11.40 8.98
CA ILE A 5 -18.06 -9.94 9.02
C ILE A 5 -17.82 -9.37 7.61
N VAL A 6 -17.08 -10.09 6.79
CA VAL A 6 -16.68 -9.64 5.46
C VAL A 6 -17.87 -9.35 4.52
N PRO A 7 -18.85 -10.27 4.32
CA PRO A 7 -20.02 -9.99 3.48
C PRO A 7 -20.90 -8.83 3.97
N LEU A 8 -21.05 -8.68 5.29
CA LEU A 8 -21.80 -7.58 5.90
C LEU A 8 -21.09 -6.23 5.71
N SER A 9 -19.76 -6.25 5.73
CA SER A 9 -18.93 -5.06 5.49
C SER A 9 -18.83 -4.62 4.03
N LEU A 10 -19.48 -5.31 3.07
CA LEU A 10 -19.52 -4.95 1.66
C LEU A 10 -20.82 -4.25 1.23
N LYS A 11 -21.73 -3.98 2.17
CA LYS A 11 -23.00 -3.25 1.95
C LYS A 11 -22.88 -1.76 2.28
N THR A 12 -21.68 -1.22 2.15
CA THR A 12 -21.29 -0.02 2.88
C THR A 12 -21.39 1.22 2.01
N SER A 13 -22.22 2.16 2.45
CA SER A 13 -22.26 3.52 1.92
C SER A 13 -20.87 4.17 1.98
N ALA A 14 -20.60 5.16 1.14
CA ALA A 14 -19.37 5.95 1.19
C ALA A 14 -19.09 6.52 2.60
N LYS A 15 -20.15 6.88 3.35
CA LYS A 15 -20.03 7.33 4.75
C LYS A 15 -19.48 6.24 5.69
N ASP A 16 -19.88 4.99 5.48
CA ASP A 16 -19.40 3.87 6.30
C ASP A 16 -17.95 3.51 5.94
N LEU A 17 -17.60 3.61 4.65
CA LEU A 17 -16.21 3.44 4.20
C LEU A 17 -15.28 4.49 4.84
N GLN A 18 -15.73 5.74 4.90
CA GLN A 18 -15.01 6.82 5.59
C GLN A 18 -14.83 6.53 7.08
N SER A 19 -15.89 6.10 7.77
CA SER A 19 -15.83 5.76 9.20
C SER A 19 -14.85 4.61 9.47
N LYS A 20 -14.89 3.55 8.64
CA LYS A 20 -13.94 2.43 8.71
C LYS A 20 -12.50 2.87 8.46
N ALA A 21 -12.27 3.74 7.48
CA ALA A 21 -10.95 4.31 7.24
C ALA A 21 -10.44 5.10 8.46
N SER A 22 -11.30 5.89 9.11
CA SER A 22 -10.93 6.58 10.34
C SER A 22 -10.58 5.59 11.46
N TYR A 23 -11.38 4.55 11.68
CA TYR A 23 -11.07 3.53 12.70
C TYR A 23 -9.77 2.78 12.42
N ALA A 24 -9.47 2.47 11.15
CA ALA A 24 -8.21 1.85 10.75
C ALA A 24 -7.01 2.76 11.10
N VAL A 25 -7.13 4.07 10.82
CA VAL A 25 -6.09 5.06 11.15
C VAL A 25 -5.93 5.19 12.66
N TYR A 26 -7.01 5.33 13.43
CA TYR A 26 -6.92 5.42 14.89
C TYR A 26 -6.33 4.16 15.53
N SER A 27 -6.71 2.98 15.05
CA SER A 27 -6.14 1.71 15.53
C SER A 27 -4.65 1.64 15.24
N MET A 28 -4.22 2.07 14.05
CA MET A 28 -2.81 2.12 13.67
C MET A 28 -2.01 3.11 14.51
N LEU A 29 -2.55 4.31 14.76
CA LEU A 29 -1.93 5.29 15.66
C LEU A 29 -1.83 4.75 17.09
N GLY A 30 -2.89 4.11 17.59
CA GLY A 30 -2.91 3.48 18.90
C GLY A 30 -1.85 2.38 19.05
N ILE A 31 -1.72 1.50 18.06
CA ILE A 31 -0.65 0.48 18.03
C ILE A 31 0.71 1.15 18.12
N GLY A 32 0.97 2.14 17.25
CA GLY A 32 2.25 2.84 17.23
C GLY A 32 2.58 3.52 18.54
N VAL A 33 1.62 4.20 19.18
CA VAL A 33 1.83 4.87 20.47
C VAL A 33 2.17 3.86 21.57
N VAL A 34 1.39 2.78 21.70
CA VAL A 34 1.64 1.76 22.74
C VAL A 34 2.99 1.09 22.51
N GLU A 35 3.32 0.74 21.28
CA GLU A 35 4.61 0.13 20.92
C GLU A 35 5.79 1.08 21.21
N MET A 36 5.69 2.36 20.79
CA MET A 36 6.74 3.36 21.04
C MET A 36 6.98 3.59 22.53
N ILE A 37 5.92 3.61 23.35
CA ILE A 37 6.04 3.74 24.81
C ILE A 37 6.75 2.51 25.40
N CYS A 38 6.31 1.30 25.04
CA CYS A 38 6.91 0.06 25.53
C CYS A 38 8.38 -0.07 25.11
N ALA A 39 8.69 0.25 23.85
CA ALA A 39 10.05 0.25 23.31
C ALA A 39 10.94 1.28 24.03
N SER A 40 10.42 2.48 24.28
CA SER A 40 11.16 3.54 24.99
C SER A 40 11.47 3.16 26.43
N ILE A 41 10.48 2.62 27.17
CA ILE A 41 10.67 2.16 28.56
C ILE A 41 11.68 1.00 28.59
N HIS A 42 11.55 0.05 27.67
CA HIS A 42 12.48 -1.09 27.58
C HIS A 42 13.90 -0.61 27.25
N GLY A 43 14.07 0.25 26.26
CA GLY A 43 15.37 0.81 25.88
C GLY A 43 16.04 1.57 27.02
N ILE A 44 15.29 2.38 27.79
CA ILE A 44 15.81 3.09 28.97
C ILE A 44 16.23 2.10 30.06
N ALA A 45 15.39 1.11 30.36
CA ALA A 45 15.69 0.10 31.36
C ALA A 45 16.95 -0.71 31.01
N THR A 46 17.11 -1.07 29.74
CA THR A 46 18.29 -1.80 29.27
C THR A 46 19.55 -0.93 29.26
N LEU A 47 19.43 0.37 28.95
CA LEU A 47 20.55 1.32 29.05
C LEU A 47 21.10 1.40 30.49
N THR A 48 20.24 1.23 31.50
CA THR A 48 20.63 1.23 32.92
C THR A 48 21.12 -0.13 33.43
N SER A 49 21.05 -1.19 32.63
CA SER A 49 21.46 -2.54 33.02
C SER A 49 22.90 -2.84 32.62
N ASP A 50 23.59 -3.71 33.37
CA ASP A 50 25.00 -4.09 33.13
C ASP A 50 25.26 -4.83 31.81
N HIS A 51 24.20 -5.18 31.07
CA HIS A 51 24.27 -5.84 29.77
C HIS A 51 23.69 -4.91 28.69
N PRO A 52 24.49 -3.98 28.15
CA PRO A 52 24.01 -3.08 27.11
C PRO A 52 23.64 -3.88 25.86
N ASN A 53 22.48 -3.53 25.28
CA ASN A 53 22.04 -4.09 24.01
C ASN A 53 23.10 -3.91 22.92
N ALA A 54 23.39 -4.98 22.19
CA ALA A 54 24.26 -4.91 21.03
C ALA A 54 23.46 -4.37 19.84
N TYR A 55 23.93 -3.27 19.23
CA TYR A 55 23.38 -2.78 17.97
C TYR A 55 24.14 -3.46 16.83
N VAL A 56 23.58 -4.55 16.30
CA VAL A 56 24.21 -5.27 15.18
C VAL A 56 24.15 -4.41 13.91
N MET A 57 25.30 -4.25 13.26
CA MET A 57 25.42 -3.54 11.98
C MET A 57 24.53 -4.19 10.90
N VAL A 58 23.59 -3.39 10.40
CA VAL A 58 22.41 -3.75 9.58
C VAL A 58 22.74 -4.20 8.15
N GLY A 59 24.01 -4.21 7.73
CA GLY A 59 24.40 -4.33 6.32
C GLY A 59 23.75 -5.49 5.53
N LYS A 60 23.61 -6.66 6.14
CA LYS A 60 23.02 -7.85 5.48
C LYS A 60 21.49 -7.79 5.36
N GLN A 61 20.80 -6.98 6.17
CA GLN A 61 19.34 -6.93 6.24
C GLN A 61 18.75 -5.71 5.50
N ILE A 62 19.58 -4.81 4.97
CA ILE A 62 19.14 -3.63 4.21
C ILE A 62 18.15 -3.99 3.07
N PRO A 63 18.40 -5.01 2.23
CA PRO A 63 17.48 -5.33 1.14
C PRO A 63 16.10 -5.78 1.63
N GLN A 64 16.07 -6.56 2.72
CA GLN A 64 14.82 -6.99 3.33
C GLN A 64 14.06 -5.81 3.94
N GLY A 65 14.75 -4.92 4.65
CA GLY A 65 14.15 -3.70 5.21
C GLY A 65 13.58 -2.77 4.14
N LEU A 66 14.26 -2.62 3.00
CA LEU A 66 13.74 -1.87 1.86
C LEU A 66 12.49 -2.52 1.24
N PHE A 67 12.47 -3.84 1.15
CA PHE A 67 11.29 -4.58 0.70
C PHE A 67 10.11 -4.39 1.66
N ASP A 68 10.32 -4.55 2.96
CA ASP A 68 9.28 -4.37 3.98
C ASP A 68 8.77 -2.92 4.02
N MET A 69 9.66 -1.95 3.82
CA MET A 69 9.29 -0.54 3.64
C MET A 69 8.41 -0.35 2.39
N GLY A 70 8.79 -0.92 1.24
CA GLY A 70 7.97 -0.87 0.02
C GLY A 70 6.58 -1.48 0.22
N MET A 71 6.51 -2.61 0.91
CA MET A 71 5.25 -3.26 1.29
C MET A 71 4.39 -2.40 2.23
N ALA A 72 5.01 -1.68 3.17
CA ALA A 72 4.31 -0.76 4.07
C ALA A 72 3.61 0.40 3.34
N PHE A 73 4.07 0.74 2.13
CA PHE A 73 3.44 1.72 1.23
C PHE A 73 2.57 1.07 0.13
N GLY A 74 2.35 -0.26 0.16
CA GLY A 74 1.56 -0.97 -0.85
C GLY A 74 0.12 -0.44 -1.01
N GLY A 75 -0.44 0.18 0.03
CA GLY A 75 -1.75 0.84 -0.01
C GLY A 75 -1.86 1.99 -1.02
N VAL A 76 -0.74 2.51 -1.53
CA VAL A 76 -0.72 3.55 -2.58
C VAL A 76 -1.37 3.05 -3.87
N ALA A 77 -1.42 1.73 -4.13
CA ALA A 77 -2.11 1.16 -5.29
C ALA A 77 -3.62 1.48 -5.31
N ILE A 78 -4.24 1.80 -4.17
CA ILE A 78 -5.65 2.17 -4.05
C ILE A 78 -5.88 3.64 -4.47
N LEU A 79 -4.81 4.44 -4.51
CA LEU A 79 -4.90 5.87 -4.72
C LEU A 79 -5.66 6.29 -5.99
N PRO A 80 -5.46 5.66 -7.17
CA PRO A 80 -6.21 6.05 -8.38
C PRO A 80 -7.73 5.99 -8.21
N TYR A 81 -8.23 4.98 -7.49
CA TYR A 81 -9.68 4.84 -7.21
C TYR A 81 -10.19 5.94 -6.28
N VAL A 82 -9.39 6.32 -5.28
CA VAL A 82 -9.72 7.43 -4.39
C VAL A 82 -9.72 8.75 -5.15
N LEU A 83 -8.74 8.96 -6.03
CA LEU A 83 -8.63 10.15 -6.86
C LEU A 83 -9.77 10.28 -7.88
N ALA A 84 -10.22 9.16 -8.47
CA ALA A 84 -11.35 9.12 -9.37
C ALA A 84 -12.66 9.58 -8.70
N ASP A 85 -12.80 9.30 -7.40
CA ASP A 85 -13.99 9.66 -6.61
C ASP A 85 -13.85 11.02 -5.89
N MET A 86 -12.75 11.76 -6.08
CA MET A 86 -12.58 13.08 -5.45
C MET A 86 -13.50 14.14 -6.09
N LEU A 87 -14.30 14.83 -5.27
CA LEU A 87 -15.11 15.98 -5.70
C LEU A 87 -14.30 17.10 -6.38
N ASN A 88 -13.04 17.29 -5.95
CA ASN A 88 -12.15 18.34 -6.44
C ASN A 88 -10.78 17.76 -6.82
N PRO A 89 -10.63 17.17 -8.02
CA PRO A 89 -9.40 16.51 -8.44
C PRO A 89 -8.19 17.45 -8.52
N ARG A 90 -8.42 18.77 -8.69
CA ARG A 90 -7.34 19.80 -8.65
C ARG A 90 -6.55 19.79 -7.34
N ASN A 91 -7.18 19.40 -6.23
CA ASN A 91 -6.54 19.33 -4.91
C ASN A 91 -5.82 18.00 -4.65
N ALA A 92 -5.91 17.01 -5.55
CA ALA A 92 -5.36 15.67 -5.39
C ALA A 92 -3.89 15.70 -4.95
N LYS A 93 -3.03 16.41 -5.70
CA LYS A 93 -1.59 16.50 -5.41
C LYS A 93 -1.31 16.96 -3.96
N LYS A 94 -2.03 17.99 -3.51
CA LYS A 94 -1.87 18.55 -2.15
C LYS A 94 -2.32 17.56 -1.08
N VAL A 95 -3.43 16.88 -1.29
CA VAL A 95 -3.97 15.87 -0.36
C VAL A 95 -3.02 14.67 -0.26
N VAL A 96 -2.55 14.15 -1.39
CA VAL A 96 -1.63 13.01 -1.45
C VAL A 96 -0.30 13.33 -0.79
N LEU A 97 0.34 14.46 -1.16
CA LEU A 97 1.61 14.85 -0.54
C LEU A 97 1.47 14.97 0.97
N LYS A 98 0.41 15.65 1.46
CA LYS A 98 0.18 15.80 2.89
C LYS A 98 -0.04 14.46 3.61
N ALA A 99 -0.77 13.53 2.99
CA ALA A 99 -1.00 12.20 3.55
C ALA A 99 0.30 11.38 3.58
N THR A 100 1.02 11.30 2.46
CA THR A 100 2.28 10.55 2.34
C THR A 100 3.34 11.09 3.30
N THR A 101 3.50 12.40 3.42
CA THR A 101 4.45 13.00 4.38
C THR A 101 4.11 12.62 5.82
N ARG A 102 2.83 12.62 6.21
CA ARG A 102 2.41 12.22 7.57
C ARG A 102 2.68 10.74 7.84
N ILE A 103 2.39 9.87 6.88
CA ILE A 103 2.67 8.43 6.97
C ILE A 103 4.17 8.19 7.09
N MET A 104 4.97 8.88 6.27
CA MET A 104 6.44 8.79 6.30
C MET A 104 7.02 9.21 7.66
N ILE A 105 6.57 10.34 8.21
CA ILE A 105 7.00 10.79 9.55
C ILE A 105 6.60 9.76 10.62
N PHE A 106 5.36 9.25 10.58
CA PHE A 106 4.90 8.24 11.53
C PHE A 106 5.76 6.96 11.47
N TYR A 107 6.00 6.42 10.27
CA TYR A 107 6.83 5.23 10.11
C TYR A 107 8.28 5.47 10.52
N LEU A 108 8.84 6.64 10.22
CA LEU A 108 10.20 7.00 10.65
C LEU A 108 10.30 7.03 12.19
N LEU A 109 9.33 7.63 12.87
CA LEU A 109 9.31 7.69 14.34
C LEU A 109 9.19 6.31 14.96
N VAL A 110 8.24 5.48 14.49
CA VAL A 110 8.06 4.12 14.99
C VAL A 110 9.31 3.26 14.73
N ALA A 111 9.91 3.36 13.53
CA ALA A 111 11.13 2.63 13.20
C ALA A 111 12.31 3.05 14.07
N MET A 112 12.53 4.35 14.27
CA MET A 112 13.61 4.88 15.10
C MET A 112 13.46 4.45 16.56
N ILE A 113 12.29 4.67 17.15
CA ILE A 113 12.02 4.32 18.56
C ILE A 113 12.04 2.80 18.74
N GLY A 114 11.48 2.04 17.80
CA GLY A 114 11.51 0.58 17.84
C GLY A 114 12.93 0.02 17.73
N TYR A 115 13.76 0.57 16.84
CA TYR A 115 15.15 0.16 16.69
C TYR A 115 15.97 0.40 17.96
N PHE A 116 15.90 1.62 18.54
CA PHE A 116 16.62 1.94 19.77
C PHE A 116 16.04 1.26 21.00
N GLY A 117 14.73 1.04 21.03
CA GLY A 117 14.06 0.40 22.15
C GLY A 117 14.34 -1.09 22.23
N TRP A 118 14.18 -1.81 21.11
CA TRP A 118 14.26 -3.27 21.09
C TRP A 118 15.64 -3.83 20.71
N ALA A 119 16.47 -3.07 19.99
CA ALA A 119 17.81 -3.46 19.55
C ALA A 119 17.88 -4.87 18.91
N ASP A 120 18.86 -5.71 19.26
CA ASP A 120 19.07 -7.06 18.74
C ASP A 120 17.97 -8.07 19.13
N SER A 121 17.12 -7.74 20.10
CA SER A 121 16.04 -8.63 20.53
C SER A 121 15.02 -8.92 19.43
N ILE A 122 14.90 -8.03 18.42
CA ILE A 122 13.98 -8.20 17.29
C ILE A 122 14.44 -9.24 16.27
N GLU A 123 15.71 -9.64 16.28
CA GLU A 123 16.24 -10.62 15.31
C GLU A 123 15.62 -12.00 15.53
N LYS A 124 15.37 -12.36 16.80
CA LYS A 124 14.84 -13.68 17.19
C LYS A 124 13.32 -13.70 17.28
N HIS A 125 12.72 -12.60 17.72
CA HIS A 125 11.29 -12.52 18.01
C HIS A 125 10.72 -11.19 17.52
N THR A 126 9.49 -11.21 17.01
CA THR A 126 8.79 -9.95 16.73
C THR A 126 8.60 -9.14 18.02
N PRO A 127 8.55 -7.80 17.97
CA PRO A 127 8.30 -6.97 19.15
C PRO A 127 7.10 -7.44 19.99
N LEU A 128 6.02 -7.86 19.32
CA LEU A 128 4.82 -8.38 19.98
C LEU A 128 5.10 -9.68 20.75
N GLN A 129 5.80 -10.64 20.14
CA GLN A 129 6.19 -11.89 20.81
C GLN A 129 7.11 -11.61 21.98
N HIS A 130 8.04 -10.67 21.81
CA HIS A 130 8.95 -10.26 22.86
C HIS A 130 8.20 -9.66 24.06
N MET A 131 7.24 -8.78 23.82
CA MET A 131 6.35 -8.23 24.86
C MET A 131 5.52 -9.31 25.57
N MET A 132 5.09 -10.37 24.87
CA MET A 132 4.34 -11.47 25.48
C MET A 132 5.19 -12.33 26.44
N MET A 133 6.50 -12.41 26.21
CA MET A 133 7.42 -13.15 27.08
C MET A 133 7.88 -12.36 28.30
N MET A 134 7.65 -11.05 28.31
CA MET A 134 7.99 -10.15 29.42
C MET A 134 6.93 -10.14 30.53
N GLY A 135 7.16 -9.30 31.55
CA GLY A 135 6.28 -9.16 32.71
C GLY A 135 4.85 -8.73 32.38
N PHE A 136 4.00 -8.76 33.41
CA PHE A 136 2.55 -8.55 33.31
C PHE A 136 2.14 -7.28 32.53
N TRP A 137 2.84 -6.16 32.72
CA TRP A 137 2.56 -4.91 32.02
C TRP A 137 2.74 -5.02 30.50
N TYR A 138 3.84 -5.61 30.03
CA TYR A 138 4.10 -5.82 28.61
C TYR A 138 3.14 -6.81 27.97
N GLN A 139 2.74 -7.85 28.70
CA GLN A 139 1.73 -8.80 28.24
C GLN A 139 0.37 -8.14 28.00
N ASN A 140 -0.07 -7.25 28.90
CA ASN A 140 -1.31 -6.51 28.70
C ASN A 140 -1.21 -5.53 27.53
N ALA A 141 -0.08 -4.84 27.38
CA ALA A 141 0.16 -4.01 26.21
C ALA A 141 0.13 -4.82 24.90
N ALA A 142 0.71 -6.02 24.88
CA ALA A 142 0.65 -6.94 23.74
C ALA A 142 -0.77 -7.39 23.42
N ARG A 143 -1.62 -7.64 24.44
CA ARG A 143 -3.05 -7.96 24.24
C ARG A 143 -3.80 -6.78 23.65
N ILE A 144 -3.53 -5.55 24.10
CA ILE A 144 -4.14 -4.33 23.54
C ILE A 144 -3.72 -4.16 22.08
N ILE A 145 -2.43 -4.24 21.78
CA ILE A 145 -1.89 -4.17 20.42
C ILE A 145 -2.55 -5.24 19.54
N SER A 146 -2.65 -6.48 20.03
CA SER A 146 -3.27 -7.58 19.30
C SER A 146 -4.75 -7.31 18.99
N ALA A 147 -5.51 -6.78 19.97
CA ALA A 147 -6.90 -6.39 19.77
C ALA A 147 -7.02 -5.25 18.73
N LEU A 148 -6.16 -4.23 18.81
CA LEU A 148 -6.12 -3.14 17.83
C LEU A 148 -5.73 -3.64 16.43
N PHE A 149 -4.85 -4.64 16.32
CA PHE A 149 -4.53 -5.29 15.04
C PHE A 149 -5.75 -5.99 14.44
N VAL A 150 -6.57 -6.65 15.26
CA VAL A 150 -7.81 -7.26 14.79
C VAL A 150 -8.76 -6.16 14.27
N VAL A 151 -8.95 -5.08 15.01
CA VAL A 151 -9.79 -3.94 14.57
C VAL A 151 -9.25 -3.33 13.27
N LYS A 152 -7.94 -3.09 13.19
CA LYS A 152 -7.26 -2.61 11.99
C LYS A 152 -7.54 -3.53 10.81
N THR A 153 -7.27 -4.83 10.94
CA THR A 153 -7.48 -5.81 9.85
C THR A 153 -8.94 -5.89 9.42
N CYS A 154 -9.89 -5.87 10.35
CA CYS A 154 -11.32 -5.86 10.04
C CYS A 154 -11.78 -4.59 9.32
N THR A 155 -11.18 -3.44 9.64
CA THR A 155 -11.53 -2.14 9.04
C THR A 155 -10.79 -1.85 7.74
N THR A 156 -9.58 -2.39 7.55
CA THR A 156 -8.81 -2.27 6.30
C THR A 156 -9.27 -3.24 5.22
N PHE A 157 -9.80 -4.41 5.58
CA PHE A 157 -10.25 -5.41 4.61
C PHE A 157 -11.26 -4.85 3.59
N PRO A 158 -12.34 -4.14 3.98
CA PRO A 158 -13.27 -3.56 3.01
C PRO A 158 -12.61 -2.49 2.11
N LEU A 159 -11.63 -1.74 2.64
CA LEU A 159 -10.91 -0.71 1.90
C LEU A 159 -10.03 -1.31 0.80
N THR A 160 -9.37 -2.44 1.08
CA THR A 160 -8.55 -3.14 0.09
C THR A 160 -9.39 -3.93 -0.91
N PHE A 161 -10.54 -4.44 -0.48
CA PHE A 161 -11.43 -5.22 -1.33
C PHE A 161 -12.24 -4.35 -2.31
N TRP A 162 -12.56 -3.11 -1.94
CA TRP A 162 -13.38 -2.22 -2.75
C TRP A 162 -12.86 -1.96 -4.17
N PRO A 163 -11.56 -1.63 -4.38
CA PRO A 163 -10.99 -1.50 -5.72
C PRO A 163 -11.05 -2.80 -6.53
N LEU A 164 -10.76 -3.93 -5.88
CA LEU A 164 -10.77 -5.24 -6.52
C LEU A 164 -12.18 -5.63 -7.01
N TYR A 165 -13.20 -5.30 -6.22
CA TYR A 165 -14.59 -5.45 -6.62
C TYR A 165 -14.94 -4.57 -7.83
N ARG A 166 -14.46 -3.32 -7.88
CA ARG A 166 -14.67 -2.41 -9.04
C ARG A 166 -14.04 -2.95 -10.33
N GLU A 167 -12.80 -3.43 -10.25
CA GLU A 167 -12.14 -4.03 -11.42
C GLU A 167 -12.89 -5.26 -11.92
N PHE A 168 -13.34 -6.12 -11.01
CA PHE A 168 -14.12 -7.29 -11.40
C PHE A 168 -15.49 -6.93 -11.97
N GLU A 169 -16.15 -5.89 -11.45
CA GLU A 169 -17.40 -5.35 -12.01
C GLU A 169 -17.19 -4.79 -13.43
N ALA A 170 -16.08 -4.08 -13.65
CA ALA A 170 -15.69 -3.57 -14.95
C ALA A 170 -15.39 -4.70 -15.96
N LEU A 171 -14.72 -5.77 -15.53
CA LEU A 171 -14.39 -6.92 -16.39
C LEU A 171 -15.62 -7.71 -16.85
N ILE A 172 -16.70 -7.74 -16.06
CA ILE A 172 -17.93 -8.45 -16.45
C ILE A 172 -18.84 -7.54 -17.31
N SER A 173 -18.54 -6.24 -17.43
CA SER A 173 -19.38 -5.25 -18.12
C SER A 173 -20.86 -5.30 -17.69
N LEU A 174 -21.09 -5.60 -16.40
CA LEU A 174 -22.45 -5.81 -15.85
C LEU A 174 -23.35 -4.58 -16.04
N ASP A 175 -22.77 -3.39 -16.14
CA ASP A 175 -23.48 -2.12 -16.24
C ASP A 175 -23.87 -1.73 -17.67
N GLU A 176 -23.37 -2.43 -18.70
CA GLU A 176 -23.65 -2.10 -20.11
C GLU A 176 -24.93 -2.77 -20.65
N SER A 177 -25.67 -3.51 -19.82
CA SER A 177 -26.88 -4.18 -20.32
C SER A 177 -27.99 -3.16 -20.66
N PRO A 178 -28.61 -3.22 -21.86
CA PRO A 178 -29.64 -2.25 -22.29
C PRO A 178 -30.87 -2.25 -21.37
N GLY A 179 -31.18 -3.39 -20.73
CA GLY A 179 -32.25 -3.48 -19.75
C GLY A 179 -32.00 -2.65 -18.48
N LEU A 180 -30.72 -2.37 -18.15
CA LEU A 180 -30.36 -1.50 -17.04
C LEU A 180 -30.54 -0.02 -17.38
N GLN A 181 -30.20 0.36 -18.62
CA GLN A 181 -30.41 1.72 -19.13
C GLN A 181 -31.90 2.08 -19.13
N LEU A 182 -32.76 1.12 -19.44
CA LEU A 182 -34.23 1.25 -19.38
C LEU A 182 -34.81 1.12 -17.96
N GLN A 183 -33.98 0.91 -16.93
CA GLN A 183 -34.39 0.73 -15.53
C GLN A 183 -35.49 -0.33 -15.31
N LEU A 184 -35.50 -1.39 -16.12
CA LEU A 184 -36.52 -2.44 -16.00
C LEU A 184 -36.36 -3.17 -14.66
N ALA A 185 -37.45 -3.36 -13.92
CA ALA A 185 -37.42 -3.94 -12.58
C ALA A 185 -36.77 -5.34 -12.52
N TRP A 186 -36.95 -6.16 -13.57
CA TRP A 186 -36.30 -7.47 -13.67
C TRP A 186 -34.78 -7.36 -13.88
N ALA A 187 -34.32 -6.35 -14.64
CA ALA A 187 -32.92 -6.12 -14.88
C ALA A 187 -32.22 -5.63 -13.61
N VAL A 188 -32.85 -4.72 -12.86
CA VAL A 188 -32.36 -4.25 -11.56
C VAL A 188 -32.25 -5.40 -10.56
N ARG A 189 -33.27 -6.26 -10.43
CA ARG A 189 -33.22 -7.44 -9.54
C ARG A 189 -32.10 -8.40 -9.95
N ARG A 190 -31.96 -8.68 -11.25
CA ARG A 190 -30.90 -9.55 -11.77
C ARG A 190 -29.52 -8.97 -11.49
N GLN A 191 -29.31 -7.67 -11.70
CA GLN A 191 -28.06 -6.98 -11.38
C GLN A 191 -27.74 -7.07 -9.88
N GLN A 192 -28.72 -6.87 -9.00
CA GLN A 192 -28.52 -7.02 -7.56
C GLN A 192 -28.08 -8.43 -7.17
N VAL A 193 -28.69 -9.48 -7.75
CA VAL A 193 -28.29 -10.88 -7.53
C VAL A 193 -26.86 -11.12 -8.01
N TRP A 194 -26.49 -10.65 -9.20
CA TRP A 194 -25.11 -10.76 -9.71
C TRP A 194 -24.11 -10.02 -8.83
N LYS A 195 -24.43 -8.82 -8.34
CA LYS A 195 -23.55 -8.09 -7.39
C LYS A 195 -23.34 -8.87 -6.11
N ILE A 196 -24.38 -9.50 -5.57
CA ILE A 196 -24.25 -10.37 -4.39
C ILE A 196 -23.41 -11.61 -4.71
N ALA A 197 -23.69 -12.29 -5.83
CA ALA A 197 -22.96 -13.48 -6.25
C ALA A 197 -21.46 -13.21 -6.45
N THR A 198 -21.12 -12.11 -7.13
CA THR A 198 -19.74 -11.63 -7.31
C THR A 198 -19.05 -11.37 -5.97
N LYS A 199 -19.74 -10.70 -5.02
CA LYS A 199 -19.19 -10.46 -3.68
C LYS A 199 -18.94 -11.78 -2.95
N VAL A 200 -19.89 -12.69 -2.96
CA VAL A 200 -19.74 -14.01 -2.33
C VAL A 200 -18.57 -14.77 -2.97
N LEU A 201 -18.50 -14.81 -4.30
CA LEU A 201 -17.43 -15.47 -5.04
C LEU A 201 -16.06 -14.93 -4.64
N LEU A 202 -15.88 -13.61 -4.69
CA LEU A 202 -14.62 -12.96 -4.30
C LEU A 202 -14.25 -13.22 -2.84
N VAL A 203 -15.21 -13.17 -1.91
CA VAL A 203 -14.96 -13.50 -0.50
C VAL A 203 -14.58 -14.97 -0.33
N THR A 204 -15.27 -15.88 -1.02
CA THR A 204 -14.92 -17.30 -1.00
C THR A 204 -13.55 -17.56 -1.61
N ALA A 205 -13.15 -16.82 -2.65
CA ALA A 205 -11.80 -16.89 -3.22
C ALA A 205 -10.73 -16.37 -2.27
N CYS A 206 -11.00 -15.30 -1.51
CA CYS A 206 -10.10 -14.84 -0.46
C CYS A 206 -9.97 -15.87 0.68
N LEU A 207 -11.07 -16.53 1.05
CA LEU A 207 -11.09 -17.52 2.12
C LEU A 207 -10.52 -18.88 1.70
N SER A 208 -10.68 -19.26 0.43
CA SER A 208 -10.09 -20.50 -0.09
C SER A 208 -8.58 -20.48 0.03
N HIS A 209 -7.96 -19.29 -0.01
CA HIS A 209 -6.54 -19.13 0.30
C HIS A 209 -6.19 -19.72 1.67
N LEU A 210 -7.05 -19.65 2.68
CA LEU A 210 -6.79 -20.22 4.01
C LEU A 210 -6.68 -21.76 3.99
N LEU A 211 -7.40 -22.41 3.07
CA LEU A 211 -7.42 -23.88 2.94
C LEU A 211 -6.22 -24.42 2.15
N LEU A 212 -5.47 -23.57 1.45
CA LEU A 212 -4.32 -23.99 0.67
C LEU A 212 -3.13 -24.38 1.57
N SER A 213 -2.35 -25.36 1.13
CA SER A 213 -1.12 -25.75 1.81
C SER A 213 -0.11 -24.60 1.81
N MET A 214 0.74 -24.50 2.84
CA MET A 214 1.73 -23.40 2.96
C MET A 214 2.66 -23.28 1.75
N ARG A 215 2.97 -24.40 1.08
CA ARG A 215 3.76 -24.41 -0.17
C ARG A 215 3.03 -23.72 -1.32
N ILE A 216 1.76 -24.07 -1.53
CA ILE A 216 0.93 -23.47 -2.59
C ILE A 216 0.66 -22.00 -2.27
N LYS A 217 0.37 -21.66 -1.01
CA LYS A 217 0.21 -20.28 -0.55
C LYS A 217 1.41 -19.42 -0.88
N ARG A 218 2.63 -19.89 -0.57
CA ARG A 218 3.86 -19.15 -0.86
C ARG A 218 4.03 -18.90 -2.36
N ARG A 219 3.82 -19.91 -3.19
CA ARG A 219 3.89 -19.77 -4.66
C ARG A 219 2.83 -18.83 -5.21
N LEU A 220 1.58 -18.96 -4.73
CA LEU A 220 0.50 -18.06 -5.12
C LEU A 220 0.74 -16.63 -4.65
N MET A 221 1.27 -16.43 -3.44
CA MET A 221 1.59 -15.10 -2.95
C MET A 221 2.75 -14.48 -3.75
N ALA A 222 3.79 -15.25 -4.06
CA ALA A 222 4.87 -14.81 -4.94
C ALA A 222 4.35 -14.44 -6.34
N LEU A 223 3.40 -15.21 -6.88
CA LEU A 223 2.82 -14.95 -8.20
C LEU A 223 1.81 -13.79 -8.20
N PHE A 224 0.80 -13.83 -7.32
CA PHE A 224 -0.32 -12.88 -7.32
C PHE A 224 -0.06 -11.59 -6.55
N MET A 225 0.82 -11.59 -5.54
CA MET A 225 1.26 -10.35 -4.91
C MET A 225 2.58 -9.90 -5.52
N GLY A 226 3.55 -10.80 -5.63
CA GLY A 226 4.88 -10.46 -6.14
C GLY A 226 4.84 -9.93 -7.57
N LEU A 227 4.13 -10.57 -8.50
CA LEU A 227 4.11 -10.12 -9.90
C LEU A 227 3.39 -8.76 -10.06
N PRO A 228 2.16 -8.54 -9.57
CA PRO A 228 1.50 -7.23 -9.70
C PRO A 228 2.17 -6.13 -8.88
N LEU A 229 2.76 -6.44 -7.72
CA LEU A 229 3.53 -5.44 -6.96
C LEU A 229 4.82 -5.10 -7.69
N ASN A 230 5.58 -6.08 -8.17
CA ASN A 230 6.82 -5.78 -8.89
C ASN A 230 6.56 -5.07 -10.21
N VAL A 231 5.53 -5.50 -10.96
CA VAL A 231 5.10 -4.82 -12.18
C VAL A 231 4.57 -3.42 -11.85
N GLY A 232 3.72 -3.28 -10.83
CA GLY A 232 3.11 -2.00 -10.46
C GLY A 232 4.06 -1.00 -9.79
N GLN A 233 5.10 -1.46 -9.09
CA GLN A 233 6.05 -0.61 -8.36
C GLN A 233 7.32 -0.32 -9.17
N PHE A 234 7.82 -1.30 -9.94
CA PHE A 234 9.06 -1.13 -10.70
C PHE A 234 8.78 -0.86 -12.17
N VAL A 235 7.99 -1.72 -12.84
CA VAL A 235 7.79 -1.64 -14.29
C VAL A 235 6.87 -0.48 -14.67
N PHE A 236 5.75 -0.33 -13.98
CA PHE A 236 4.72 0.64 -14.32
C PHE A 236 5.19 2.09 -14.15
N PRO A 237 5.81 2.52 -13.02
CA PRO A 237 6.30 3.89 -12.88
C PRO A 237 7.43 4.20 -13.86
N ALA A 238 8.29 3.21 -14.16
CA ALA A 238 9.32 3.31 -15.17
C ALA A 238 8.72 3.53 -16.57
N CYS A 239 7.73 2.72 -16.96
CA CYS A 239 7.03 2.85 -18.24
C CYS A 239 6.26 4.17 -18.34
N VAL A 240 5.52 4.56 -17.30
CA VAL A 240 4.76 5.81 -17.27
C VAL A 240 5.69 7.02 -17.31
N GLY A 241 6.83 6.99 -16.60
CA GLY A 241 7.86 8.03 -16.67
C GLY A 241 8.40 8.20 -18.10
N CYS A 242 8.73 7.08 -18.76
CA CYS A 242 9.16 7.07 -20.16
C CYS A 242 8.07 7.58 -21.13
N LEU A 243 6.81 7.20 -20.92
CA LEU A 243 5.68 7.67 -21.73
C LEU A 243 5.42 9.17 -21.51
N ALA A 244 5.47 9.63 -20.27
CA ALA A 244 5.27 11.03 -19.92
C ALA A 244 6.33 11.93 -20.56
N ILE A 245 7.62 11.54 -20.53
CA ILE A 245 8.68 12.33 -21.16
C ILE A 245 8.57 12.34 -22.69
N ARG A 246 8.17 11.22 -23.30
CA ARG A 246 7.91 11.14 -24.75
C ARG A 246 6.74 12.03 -25.16
N LEU A 247 5.65 11.98 -24.40
CA LEU A 247 4.48 12.82 -24.65
C LEU A 247 4.83 14.31 -24.48
N HIS A 248 5.58 14.65 -23.44
CA HIS A 248 6.07 16.01 -23.20
C HIS A 248 6.94 16.52 -24.35
N ARG A 249 7.89 15.69 -24.84
CA ARG A 249 8.70 16.02 -26.02
C ARG A 249 7.85 16.27 -27.26
N LYS A 250 6.83 15.45 -27.50
CA LYS A 250 5.88 15.62 -28.61
C LYS A 250 5.12 16.94 -28.50
N ILE A 251 4.63 17.28 -27.31
CA ILE A 251 3.92 18.54 -27.05
C ILE A 251 4.83 19.74 -27.28
N LEU A 252 6.10 19.67 -26.87
CA LEU A 252 7.07 20.75 -27.07
C LEU A 252 7.42 20.96 -28.54
N HIS A 253 7.57 19.90 -29.33
CA HIS A 253 7.81 20.03 -30.77
C HIS A 253 6.65 20.75 -31.46
N VAL A 254 5.42 20.32 -31.21
CA VAL A 254 4.23 20.99 -31.77
C VAL A 254 4.17 22.45 -31.31
N LYS A 255 4.44 22.72 -30.03
CA LYS A 255 4.48 24.10 -29.52
C LYS A 255 5.56 24.94 -30.18
N SER A 256 6.75 24.39 -30.42
CA SER A 256 7.85 25.11 -31.07
C SER A 256 7.55 25.47 -32.52
N GLU A 257 6.75 24.66 -33.22
CA GLU A 257 6.29 24.95 -34.58
C GLU A 257 5.23 26.06 -34.61
N THR A 258 4.44 26.20 -33.54
CA THR A 258 3.35 27.18 -33.43
C THR A 258 3.71 28.46 -32.66
N ALA A 259 4.85 28.48 -31.96
CA ALA A 259 5.19 29.58 -31.06
C ALA A 259 5.81 30.75 -31.83
N ASP A 260 5.32 31.96 -31.56
CA ASP A 260 5.94 33.18 -32.08
C ASP A 260 7.42 33.26 -31.66
N PRO A 261 8.30 33.72 -32.56
CA PRO A 261 9.74 33.85 -32.31
C PRO A 261 9.99 34.90 -31.21
N GLY A 262 9.93 34.46 -29.96
CA GLY A 262 10.11 35.33 -28.79
C GLY A 262 9.64 34.73 -27.47
N HIS A 263 8.80 33.68 -27.48
CA HIS A 263 8.32 33.09 -26.23
C HIS A 263 9.16 31.88 -25.78
N THR A 264 10.04 32.10 -24.80
CA THR A 264 10.84 31.03 -24.18
C THR A 264 10.05 30.33 -23.07
N SER A 265 9.82 29.03 -23.23
CA SER A 265 9.18 28.20 -22.19
C SER A 265 10.15 27.96 -21.02
N GLU A 266 9.87 28.50 -19.84
CA GLU A 266 10.64 28.32 -18.59
C GLU A 266 10.54 26.91 -17.96
N ALA A 267 10.61 25.86 -18.76
CA ALA A 267 10.65 24.51 -18.21
C ALA A 267 12.08 24.21 -17.70
N LYS A 268 12.23 24.02 -16.39
CA LYS A 268 13.52 23.64 -15.78
C LYS A 268 13.78 22.14 -16.00
N TYR A 269 14.78 21.82 -16.81
CA TYR A 269 15.25 20.45 -17.05
C TYR A 269 16.55 20.17 -16.31
N LEU A 270 16.86 18.88 -16.11
CA LEU A 270 18.20 18.47 -15.66
C LEU A 270 19.24 18.97 -16.66
N CYS A 271 20.26 19.69 -16.18
CA CYS A 271 21.29 20.30 -17.01
C CYS A 271 20.75 21.26 -18.09
N ASN A 272 19.56 21.85 -17.91
CA ASN A 272 18.87 22.68 -18.90
C ASN A 272 18.67 22.02 -20.29
N SER A 273 18.82 20.70 -20.40
CA SER A 273 18.68 19.95 -21.65
C SER A 273 17.60 18.88 -21.53
N LEU A 274 16.56 19.01 -22.37
CA LEU A 274 15.49 18.03 -22.46
C LEU A 274 16.03 16.66 -22.90
N GLU A 275 17.04 16.63 -23.77
CA GLU A 275 17.64 15.39 -24.27
C GLU A 275 18.34 14.64 -23.14
N PHE A 276 19.13 15.35 -22.34
CA PHE A 276 19.82 14.77 -21.20
C PHE A 276 18.82 14.25 -20.16
N HIS A 277 17.77 15.03 -19.87
CA HIS A 277 16.70 14.59 -18.96
C HIS A 277 15.98 13.34 -19.47
N SER A 278 15.66 13.28 -20.77
CA SER A 278 15.03 12.11 -21.39
C SER A 278 15.91 10.87 -21.31
N ILE A 279 17.20 10.98 -21.61
CA ILE A 279 18.16 9.87 -21.52
C ILE A 279 18.24 9.38 -20.06
N ALA A 280 18.38 10.30 -19.10
CA ALA A 280 18.44 9.97 -17.68
C ALA A 280 17.19 9.22 -17.20
N VAL A 281 15.99 9.64 -17.61
CA VAL A 281 14.72 8.96 -17.26
C VAL A 281 14.67 7.54 -17.85
N HIS A 282 15.10 7.34 -19.10
CA HIS A 282 15.10 6.01 -19.72
C HIS A 282 16.16 5.07 -19.11
N ILE A 283 17.35 5.58 -18.77
CA ILE A 283 18.38 4.81 -18.07
C ILE A 283 17.88 4.41 -16.67
N ALA A 284 17.30 5.35 -15.92
CA ALA A 284 16.73 5.07 -14.61
C ALA A 284 15.60 4.04 -14.69
N ALA A 285 14.69 4.18 -15.66
CA ALA A 285 13.63 3.21 -15.92
C ALA A 285 14.18 1.81 -16.25
N ALA A 286 15.18 1.71 -17.12
CA ALA A 286 15.80 0.44 -17.48
C ALA A 286 16.49 -0.21 -16.27
N LEU A 287 17.23 0.56 -15.47
CA LEU A 287 17.85 0.07 -14.24
C LEU A 287 16.81 -0.43 -13.23
N ILE A 288 15.72 0.31 -13.03
CA ILE A 288 14.62 -0.08 -12.14
C ILE A 288 13.99 -1.41 -12.60
N ILE A 289 13.76 -1.59 -13.90
CA ILE A 289 13.20 -2.83 -14.46
C ILE A 289 14.17 -4.00 -14.27
N VAL A 290 15.46 -3.82 -14.58
CA VAL A 290 16.48 -4.87 -14.42
C VAL A 290 16.63 -5.27 -12.96
N LEU A 291 16.69 -4.30 -12.04
CA LEU A 291 16.73 -4.55 -10.61
C LEU A 291 15.47 -5.27 -10.12
N GLY A 292 14.29 -4.89 -10.60
CA GLY A 292 13.03 -5.56 -10.29
C GLY A 292 13.00 -7.03 -10.75
N ILE A 293 13.50 -7.32 -11.96
CA ILE A 293 13.58 -8.68 -12.50
C ILE A 293 14.61 -9.51 -11.71
N ALA A 294 15.80 -8.96 -11.46
CA ALA A 294 16.84 -9.65 -10.69
C ALA A 294 16.35 -9.97 -9.26
N TRP A 295 15.69 -9.01 -8.61
CA TRP A 295 15.07 -9.21 -7.30
C TRP A 295 14.00 -10.30 -7.32
N PHE A 296 13.12 -10.30 -8.32
CA PHE A 296 12.11 -11.35 -8.47
C PHE A 296 12.75 -12.73 -8.66
N GLY A 297 13.81 -12.83 -9.47
CA GLY A 297 14.54 -14.08 -9.67
C GLY A 297 15.25 -14.60 -8.42
N MET A 298 15.65 -13.73 -7.49
CA MET A 298 16.25 -14.12 -6.21
C MET A 298 15.22 -14.55 -5.16
N THR A 299 13.97 -14.11 -5.29
CA THR A 299 12.91 -14.31 -4.28
C THR A 299 11.88 -15.37 -4.65
N ALA A 300 11.77 -15.72 -5.94
CA ALA A 300 10.90 -16.77 -6.47
C ALA A 300 11.48 -18.18 -6.27
#